data_AF-A0A7C5NEZ2-F1
#
_entry.id   AF-A0A7C5NEZ2-F1
#
_cell.length_a   1.000
_cell.length_b   1.000
_cell.length_c   1.000
_cell.angle_alpha   90.00
_cell.angle_beta   90.00
_cell.angle_gamma   90.00
#
_symmetry.space_group_name_H-M   'P 1'
#
loop_
_entity.id
_entity.type
_entity.pdbx_description
1 polymer ?
#
loop_
_entity_poly.entity_id
_entity_poly.type
_entity_poly.pdbx_seq_one_letter_code
_entity_poly.pdbx_strand_id
1 'polypeptide(L)'
;LDTVIKCTEAVDNHVEYTSLGKFMKFCKQYIEGDNGMLVDMRFMPRIVEGEIRILMVAEKPIFVVHKKPVQEKDAFSATIASGATYTYYKPEEFPELVDKFVNSIPIISDKLGKIKNTPIVWTGDFMLDTDENGEDTYVLGEMNCSCVGFFSHLDMGIQEMIADEVIKRVEAKNS
;
A
#
# COMPACT_ATOMS: atom_id res chain seq x y z
N LEU A 1 -12.10 -13.93 26.09
CA LEU A 1 -12.89 -13.06 25.20
C LEU A 1 -13.22 -11.71 25.86
N ASP A 2 -13.05 -11.60 27.17
CA ASP A 2 -13.32 -10.37 27.93
C ASP A 2 -12.16 -9.36 27.96
N THR A 3 -11.03 -9.69 27.31
CA THR A 3 -9.91 -8.77 27.14
C THR A 3 -10.39 -7.47 26.53
N VAL A 4 -10.16 -6.35 27.22
CA VAL A 4 -10.46 -5.02 26.70
C VAL A 4 -9.40 -4.67 25.66
N ILE A 5 -9.86 -4.31 24.47
CA ILE A 5 -9.04 -3.84 23.36
C ILE A 5 -9.37 -2.39 23.06
N LYS A 6 -8.38 -1.69 22.52
CA LYS A 6 -8.51 -0.35 21.95
C LYS A 6 -8.65 -0.49 20.44
N CYS A 7 -9.74 0.02 19.88
CA CYS A 7 -9.96 0.08 18.45
C CYS A 7 -9.87 1.54 18.00
N THR A 8 -9.13 1.79 16.93
CA THR A 8 -9.10 3.11 16.28
C THR A 8 -9.64 2.94 14.86
N GLU A 9 -10.67 3.70 14.50
CA GLU A 9 -11.28 3.67 13.17
C GLU A 9 -10.39 4.40 12.16
N ALA A 10 -10.13 3.78 11.01
CA ALA A 10 -9.28 4.37 9.99
C ALA A 10 -9.98 5.53 9.26
N VAL A 11 -11.32 5.54 9.19
CA VAL A 11 -12.07 6.59 8.47
C VAL A 11 -11.92 7.97 9.13
N ASP A 12 -12.01 8.05 10.46
CA ASP A 12 -12.10 9.32 11.20
C ASP A 12 -11.19 9.39 12.45
N ASN A 13 -10.35 8.38 12.67
CA ASN A 13 -9.45 8.25 13.83
C ASN A 13 -10.17 8.19 15.20
N HIS A 14 -11.48 7.94 15.25
CA HIS A 14 -12.14 7.80 16.55
C HIS A 14 -11.63 6.56 17.29
N VAL A 15 -11.50 6.68 18.61
CA VAL A 15 -11.02 5.60 19.48
C VAL A 15 -12.18 5.08 20.32
N GLU A 16 -12.37 3.75 20.31
CA GLU A 16 -13.30 3.06 21.19
C GLU A 16 -12.61 1.95 21.97
N TYR A 17 -13.18 1.62 23.15
CA TYR A 17 -12.75 0.50 23.97
C TYR A 17 -13.86 -0.53 24.02
N THR A 18 -13.53 -1.77 23.67
CA THR A 18 -14.50 -2.87 23.57
C THR A 18 -13.89 -4.18 24.06
N SER A 19 -14.70 -5.21 24.29
CA SER A 19 -14.15 -6.54 24.55
C SER A 19 -13.77 -7.23 23.25
N LEU A 20 -12.73 -8.05 23.26
CA LEU A 20 -12.33 -8.87 22.12
C LEU A 20 -13.50 -9.69 21.57
N GLY A 21 -14.34 -10.26 22.44
CA GLY A 21 -15.54 -11.00 22.02
C GLY A 21 -16.56 -10.15 21.27
N LYS A 22 -16.79 -8.90 21.69
CA LYS A 22 -17.69 -7.97 21.00
C LYS A 22 -17.12 -7.54 19.65
N PHE A 23 -15.82 -7.27 19.57
CA PHE A 23 -15.13 -6.96 18.32
C PHE A 23 -15.19 -8.11 17.32
N MET A 24 -14.84 -9.34 17.74
CA MET A 24 -14.93 -10.51 16.85
C MET A 24 -16.36 -10.76 16.37
N LYS A 25 -17.38 -10.51 17.20
CA LYS A 25 -18.78 -10.59 16.79
C LYS A 25 -19.14 -9.51 15.75
N PHE A 26 -18.64 -8.29 15.90
CA PHE A 26 -18.78 -7.22 14.92
C PHE A 26 -18.12 -7.60 13.59
N CYS A 27 -16.91 -8.17 13.61
CA CYS A 27 -16.18 -8.57 12.41
C CYS A 27 -16.82 -9.74 11.65
N LYS A 28 -17.77 -10.47 12.26
CA LYS A 28 -18.44 -11.62 11.62
C LYS A 28 -18.98 -11.29 10.23
N GLN A 29 -19.49 -10.07 10.04
CA GLN A 29 -20.00 -9.60 8.75
C GLN A 29 -18.95 -9.60 7.62
N TYR A 30 -17.66 -9.50 7.95
CA TYR A 30 -16.57 -9.46 6.96
C TYR A 30 -16.03 -10.85 6.61
N ILE A 31 -16.44 -11.89 7.34
CA ILE A 31 -16.06 -13.29 7.09
C ILE A 31 -17.22 -14.16 6.60
N GLU A 32 -18.40 -13.57 6.43
CA GLU A 32 -19.55 -14.24 5.82
C GLU A 32 -19.43 -14.20 4.28
N GLY A 33 -19.60 -15.36 3.63
CA GLY A 33 -19.49 -15.51 2.18
C GLY A 33 -18.17 -16.16 1.73
N ASP A 34 -18.06 -16.46 0.43
CA ASP A 34 -16.99 -17.31 -0.10
C ASP A 34 -15.58 -16.67 -0.04
N ASN A 35 -15.49 -15.34 0.09
CA ASN A 35 -14.23 -14.59 0.04
C ASN A 35 -14.01 -13.66 1.25
N GLY A 36 -14.82 -13.79 2.31
CA GLY A 36 -14.67 -12.98 3.51
C GLY A 36 -13.38 -13.36 4.26
N MET A 37 -12.53 -12.37 4.54
CA MET A 37 -11.23 -12.59 5.19
C MET A 37 -10.94 -11.52 6.23
N LEU A 38 -10.25 -11.92 7.30
CA LEU A 38 -9.62 -11.02 8.25
C LEU A 38 -8.12 -11.23 8.18
N VAL A 39 -7.39 -10.12 8.06
CA VAL A 39 -5.93 -10.12 8.13
C VAL A 39 -5.55 -9.60 9.50
N ASP A 40 -4.86 -10.43 10.27
CA ASP A 40 -4.20 -10.00 11.50
C ASP A 40 -2.73 -9.74 11.21
N MET A 41 -2.28 -8.52 11.52
CA MET A 41 -0.89 -8.12 11.36
C MET A 41 -0.43 -7.32 12.57
N ARG A 42 0.86 -7.38 12.84
CA ARG A 42 1.48 -6.57 13.90
C ARG A 42 1.22 -5.08 13.61
N PHE A 43 0.80 -4.35 14.65
CA PHE A 43 0.74 -2.89 14.59
C PHE A 43 2.14 -2.31 14.42
N MET A 44 2.31 -1.45 13.42
CA MET A 44 3.57 -0.80 13.07
C MET A 44 3.62 0.59 13.73
N PRO A 45 4.37 0.82 14.82
CA PRO A 45 4.29 2.07 15.58
C PRO A 45 4.71 3.31 14.79
N ARG A 46 5.63 3.12 13.82
CA ARG A 46 6.11 4.17 12.91
C ARG A 46 5.12 4.52 11.80
N ILE A 47 3.91 3.94 11.77
CA ILE A 47 2.85 4.35 10.82
C ILE A 47 2.52 5.85 10.92
N VAL A 48 2.73 6.45 12.09
CA VAL A 48 2.59 7.90 12.30
C VAL A 48 3.58 8.74 11.48
N GLU A 49 4.69 8.14 11.02
CA GLU A 49 5.64 8.77 10.09
C GLU A 49 5.11 8.77 8.66
N GLY A 50 4.13 7.92 8.36
CA GLY A 50 3.44 7.85 7.08
C GLY A 50 3.71 6.56 6.30
N GLU A 51 2.85 6.34 5.31
CA GLU A 51 2.96 5.26 4.34
C GLU A 51 3.70 5.75 3.10
N ILE A 52 4.64 4.96 2.59
CA ILE A 52 5.41 5.24 1.40
C ILE A 52 4.90 4.35 0.28
N ARG A 53 4.22 4.94 -0.70
CA ARG A 53 3.68 4.26 -1.89
C ARG A 53 4.63 4.38 -3.05
N ILE A 54 5.03 3.26 -3.65
CA ILE A 54 5.65 3.24 -4.97
C ILE A 54 4.55 2.99 -6.00
N LEU A 55 4.34 3.96 -6.90
CA LEU A 55 3.45 3.80 -8.04
C LEU A 55 4.22 3.20 -9.22
N MET A 56 3.69 2.12 -9.77
CA MET A 56 4.30 1.32 -10.82
C MET A 56 3.48 1.38 -12.11
N VAL A 57 4.17 1.49 -13.25
CA VAL A 57 3.61 1.17 -14.57
C VAL A 57 4.36 -0.03 -15.12
N ALA A 58 3.67 -1.16 -15.23
CA ALA A 58 4.31 -2.47 -15.40
C ALA A 58 5.46 -2.68 -14.40
N GLU A 59 6.69 -2.85 -14.84
CA GLU A 59 7.85 -3.05 -13.95
C GLU A 59 8.58 -1.74 -13.60
N LYS A 60 8.10 -0.60 -14.11
CA LYS A 60 8.77 0.69 -13.95
C LYS A 60 8.19 1.46 -12.74
N PRO A 61 9.02 1.83 -11.76
CA PRO A 61 8.61 2.78 -10.72
C PRO A 61 8.49 4.18 -11.33
N ILE A 62 7.36 4.84 -11.09
CA ILE A 62 7.07 6.16 -11.65
C ILE A 62 7.22 7.24 -10.58
N PHE A 63 6.55 7.07 -9.44
CA PHE A 63 6.60 8.01 -8.32
C PHE A 63 6.70 7.28 -6.99
N VAL A 64 7.34 7.95 -6.04
CA VAL A 64 7.22 7.62 -4.62
C VAL A 64 6.31 8.68 -3.99
N VAL A 65 5.25 8.23 -3.31
CA VAL A 65 4.28 9.10 -2.64
C VAL A 65 4.35 8.83 -1.16
N HIS A 66 4.80 9.82 -0.38
CA HIS A 66 4.78 9.75 1.07
C HIS A 66 3.47 10.34 1.57
N LYS A 67 2.63 9.49 2.18
CA LYS A 67 1.32 9.84 2.72
C LYS A 67 1.43 9.92 4.23
N LYS A 68 1.53 11.14 4.75
CA LYS A 68 1.69 11.36 6.18
C LYS A 68 0.33 11.59 6.84
N PRO A 69 -0.08 10.80 7.84
CA PRO A 69 -1.32 11.03 8.57
C PRO A 69 -1.27 12.38 9.30
N VAL A 70 -2.44 12.87 9.71
CA VAL A 70 -2.54 14.05 10.58
C VAL A 70 -1.78 13.77 11.89
N GLN A 71 -1.05 14.76 12.40
CA GLN A 71 -0.33 14.64 13.67
C GLN A 71 -1.28 14.81 14.87
N GLU A 72 -2.19 13.84 15.00
CA GLU A 72 -3.11 13.72 16.12
C GLU A 72 -2.83 12.43 16.88
N LYS A 73 -3.23 12.40 18.16
CA LYS A 73 -3.05 11.23 19.01
C LYS A 73 -3.84 10.06 18.42
N ASP A 74 -3.16 8.94 18.21
CA ASP A 74 -3.72 7.69 17.68
C ASP A 74 -4.14 7.73 16.20
N ALA A 75 -3.92 8.84 15.49
CA ALA A 75 -4.18 8.92 14.05
C ALA A 75 -3.14 8.13 13.26
N PHE A 76 -3.61 7.29 12.34
CA PHE A 76 -2.74 6.47 11.49
C PHE A 76 -3.21 6.41 10.03
N SER A 77 -4.42 6.88 9.72
CA SER A 77 -4.95 6.80 8.36
C SER A 77 -4.19 7.71 7.39
N ALA A 78 -3.72 7.08 6.31
CA ALA A 78 -2.98 7.73 5.23
C ALA A 78 -3.88 8.24 4.10
N THR A 79 -5.20 8.36 4.31
CA THR A 79 -6.14 8.83 3.27
C THR A 79 -6.30 10.35 3.26
N ILE A 80 -6.52 10.94 2.08
CA ILE A 80 -6.84 12.38 1.97
C ILE A 80 -8.12 12.72 2.74
N ALA A 81 -9.10 11.81 2.76
CA ALA A 81 -10.37 12.00 3.47
C ALA A 81 -10.17 12.16 4.99
N SER A 82 -9.16 11.49 5.56
CA SER A 82 -8.78 11.65 6.96
C SER A 82 -7.75 12.77 7.20
N GLY A 83 -7.49 13.63 6.21
CA GLY A 83 -6.62 14.80 6.33
C GLY A 83 -5.13 14.55 6.08
N ALA A 84 -4.73 13.40 5.54
CA ALA A 84 -3.33 13.09 5.26
C ALA A 84 -2.71 14.05 4.23
N THR A 85 -1.43 14.37 4.41
CA THR A 85 -0.65 15.21 3.49
C THR A 85 0.20 14.32 2.59
N TYR A 86 0.13 14.54 1.27
CA TYR A 86 0.82 13.71 0.27
C TYR A 86 2.00 14.50 -0.31
N THR A 87 3.18 13.91 -0.31
CA THR A 87 4.37 14.47 -0.97
C THR A 87 4.86 13.50 -2.04
N TYR A 88 5.17 14.03 -3.22
CA TYR A 88 5.59 13.26 -4.37
C TYR A 88 7.09 13.43 -4.56
N TYR A 89 7.77 12.31 -4.76
CA TYR A 89 9.19 12.22 -4.99
C TYR A 89 9.46 11.39 -6.23
N LYS A 90 10.63 11.60 -6.81
CA LYS A 90 11.13 10.75 -7.89
C LYS A 90 11.70 9.45 -7.30
N PRO A 91 11.69 8.33 -8.06
CA PRO A 91 12.24 7.07 -7.59
C PRO A 91 13.71 7.16 -7.13
N GLU A 92 14.51 8.04 -7.76
CA GLU A 92 15.94 8.21 -7.43
C GLU A 92 16.18 8.84 -6.05
N GLU A 93 15.15 9.41 -5.43
CA GLU A 93 15.22 9.94 -4.07
C GLU A 93 15.02 8.84 -3.00
N PHE A 94 14.55 7.65 -3.40
CA PHE A 94 14.37 6.47 -2.53
C PHE A 94 15.00 5.22 -3.15
N PRO A 95 16.30 5.26 -3.54
CA PRO A 95 16.90 4.23 -4.38
C PRO A 95 16.89 2.86 -3.70
N GLU A 96 17.17 2.77 -2.41
CA GLU A 96 17.20 1.51 -1.67
C GLU A 96 15.85 0.79 -1.65
N LEU A 97 14.77 1.52 -1.31
CA LEU A 97 13.42 0.96 -1.28
C LEU A 97 12.95 0.57 -2.68
N VAL A 98 13.17 1.45 -3.65
CA VAL A 98 12.76 1.22 -5.05
C VAL A 98 13.49 0.02 -5.63
N ASP A 99 14.80 -0.06 -5.49
CA ASP A 99 15.60 -1.18 -5.99
C ASP A 99 15.19 -2.48 -5.30
N LYS A 100 15.01 -2.48 -3.98
CA LYS A 100 14.55 -3.66 -3.23
C LYS A 100 13.19 -4.14 -3.75
N PHE A 101 12.26 -3.23 -4.01
CA PHE A 101 10.94 -3.60 -4.51
C PHE A 101 10.97 -4.12 -5.94
N VAL A 102 11.64 -3.41 -6.86
CA VAL A 102 11.77 -3.83 -8.26
C VAL A 102 12.46 -5.19 -8.37
N ASN A 103 13.55 -5.39 -7.62
CA ASN A 103 14.27 -6.68 -7.60
C ASN A 103 13.44 -7.82 -6.96
N SER A 104 12.40 -7.50 -6.19
CA SER A 104 11.49 -8.49 -5.61
C SER A 104 10.38 -8.95 -6.56
N ILE A 105 10.13 -8.23 -7.66
CA ILE A 105 9.05 -8.53 -8.62
C ILE A 105 9.11 -9.98 -9.15
N PRO A 106 10.28 -10.54 -9.54
CA PRO A 106 10.34 -11.94 -9.98
C PRO A 106 9.89 -12.92 -8.88
N ILE A 107 10.30 -12.67 -7.63
CA ILE A 107 9.93 -13.50 -6.47
C ILE A 107 8.42 -13.41 -6.20
N ILE A 108 7.85 -12.20 -6.28
CA ILE A 108 6.41 -11.97 -6.15
C ILE A 108 5.67 -12.71 -7.27
N SER A 109 6.14 -12.61 -8.51
CA SER A 109 5.56 -13.31 -9.65
C SER A 109 5.53 -14.82 -9.45
N ASP A 110 6.67 -15.40 -9.04
CA ASP A 110 6.76 -16.83 -8.75
C ASP A 110 5.77 -17.28 -7.66
N LYS A 111 5.64 -16.50 -6.58
CA LYS A 111 4.70 -16.79 -5.48
C LYS A 111 3.23 -16.66 -5.88
N LEU A 112 2.92 -15.79 -6.85
CA LEU A 112 1.56 -15.60 -7.38
C LEU A 112 1.24 -16.54 -8.55
N GLY A 113 2.03 -17.60 -8.76
CA GLY A 113 1.76 -18.58 -9.80
C GLY A 113 2.34 -18.20 -11.18
N LYS A 114 3.46 -17.47 -11.19
CA LYS A 114 4.19 -17.04 -12.39
C LYS A 114 3.35 -16.17 -13.31
N ILE A 115 2.97 -15.00 -12.79
CA ILE A 115 2.21 -14.03 -13.59
C ILE A 115 2.99 -13.69 -14.86
N LYS A 116 2.30 -13.75 -16.01
CA LYS A 116 2.93 -13.53 -17.32
C LYS A 116 3.39 -12.08 -17.50
N ASN A 117 2.61 -11.15 -16.98
CA ASN A 117 2.89 -9.72 -17.00
C ASN A 117 2.49 -9.12 -15.65
N THR A 118 3.25 -8.14 -15.17
CA THR A 118 2.81 -7.26 -14.08
C THR A 118 1.55 -6.48 -14.46
N PRO A 119 0.74 -5.99 -13.50
CA PRO A 119 -0.36 -5.10 -13.82
C PRO A 119 0.11 -3.85 -14.59
N ILE A 120 -0.77 -3.26 -15.41
CA ILE A 120 -0.42 -2.05 -16.18
C ILE A 120 -0.18 -0.88 -15.24
N VAL A 121 -1.04 -0.69 -14.24
CA VAL A 121 -0.88 0.30 -13.17
C VAL A 121 -1.11 -0.42 -11.85
N TRP A 122 -0.16 -0.30 -10.93
CA TRP A 122 -0.26 -0.89 -9.60
C TRP A 122 0.61 -0.14 -8.59
N THR A 123 0.45 -0.46 -7.31
CA THR A 123 1.25 0.14 -6.24
C THR A 123 1.82 -0.91 -5.30
N GLY A 124 2.94 -0.59 -4.66
CA GLY A 124 3.39 -1.23 -3.44
C GLY A 124 3.44 -0.19 -2.32
N ASP A 125 2.78 -0.46 -1.21
CA ASP A 125 2.62 0.48 -0.10
C ASP A 125 3.39 -0.03 1.12
N PHE A 126 4.29 0.80 1.62
CA PHE A 126 5.28 0.45 2.62
C PHE A 126 5.13 1.27 3.89
N MET A 127 5.42 0.65 5.01
CA MET A 127 5.57 1.30 6.32
C MET A 127 7.03 1.25 6.73
N LEU A 128 7.50 2.30 7.39
CA LEU A 128 8.80 2.29 8.05
C LEU A 128 8.75 1.38 9.28
N ASP A 129 9.85 0.70 9.53
CA ASP A 129 10.13 -0.04 10.77
C ASP A 129 11.62 0.11 11.11
N THR A 130 12.05 -0.48 12.22
CA THR A 130 13.44 -0.52 12.62
C THR A 130 13.89 -1.97 12.75
N ASP A 131 15.01 -2.32 12.13
CA ASP A 131 15.56 -3.67 12.17
C ASP A 131 16.25 -3.99 13.52
N GLU A 132 16.79 -5.21 13.66
CA GLU A 132 17.47 -5.66 14.88
C GLU A 132 18.74 -4.86 15.22
N ASN A 133 19.32 -4.17 14.23
CA ASN A 133 20.51 -3.34 14.39
C ASN A 133 20.19 -1.88 14.71
N GLY A 134 18.90 -1.50 14.68
CA GLY A 134 18.48 -0.11 14.87
C GLY A 134 18.41 0.70 13.56
N GLU A 135 18.56 0.06 12.40
CA GLU A 135 18.54 0.73 11.10
C GLU A 135 17.12 0.77 10.52
N ASP A 136 16.85 1.78 9.69
CA ASP A 136 15.56 1.91 9.02
C ASP A 136 15.32 0.74 8.06
N THR A 137 14.11 0.19 8.11
CA THR A 137 13.67 -0.83 7.16
C THR A 137 12.24 -0.58 6.72
N TYR A 138 11.83 -1.29 5.68
CA TYR A 138 10.53 -1.13 5.03
C TYR A 138 9.75 -2.43 5.07
N VAL A 139 8.51 -2.34 5.53
CA VAL A 139 7.55 -3.44 5.56
C VAL A 139 6.48 -3.18 4.51
N LEU A 140 6.33 -4.10 3.56
CA LEU A 140 5.25 -4.06 2.57
C LEU A 140 3.92 -4.36 3.28
N GLY A 141 3.00 -3.39 3.26
CA GLY A 141 1.65 -3.53 3.82
C GLY A 141 0.67 -4.08 2.79
N GLU A 142 0.59 -3.43 1.63
CA GLU A 142 -0.33 -3.84 0.56
C GLU A 142 0.24 -3.64 -0.85
N MET A 143 -0.34 -4.37 -1.80
CA MET A 143 -0.21 -4.09 -3.23
C MET A 143 -1.59 -3.95 -3.85
N ASN A 144 -1.80 -2.90 -4.66
CA ASN A 144 -3.09 -2.64 -5.29
C ASN A 144 -2.96 -2.58 -6.81
N CYS A 145 -3.93 -3.17 -7.52
CA CYS A 145 -3.97 -3.17 -8.99
C CYS A 145 -5.37 -2.91 -9.58
N SER A 146 -6.42 -2.81 -8.76
CA SER A 146 -7.83 -2.80 -9.21
C SER A 146 -8.46 -1.41 -9.33
N CYS A 147 -7.95 -0.39 -8.65
CA CYS A 147 -8.48 0.98 -8.65
C CYS A 147 -7.38 2.01 -8.30
N VAL A 148 -6.22 1.93 -8.95
CA VAL A 148 -5.12 2.86 -8.68
C VAL A 148 -5.40 4.22 -9.30
N GLY A 149 -5.67 5.22 -8.46
CA GLY A 149 -5.79 6.61 -8.89
C GLY A 149 -4.42 7.22 -9.22
N PHE A 150 -4.28 7.80 -10.41
CA PHE A 150 -3.07 8.49 -10.88
C PHE A 150 -3.37 9.92 -11.38
N PHE A 151 -4.46 10.52 -10.89
CA PHE A 151 -4.98 11.80 -11.37
C PHE A 151 -4.13 13.02 -10.98
N SER A 152 -3.19 12.86 -10.06
CA SER A 152 -2.26 13.90 -9.62
C SER A 152 -0.99 13.88 -10.46
N HIS A 153 -0.53 15.05 -10.86
CA HIS A 153 0.73 15.26 -11.58
C HIS A 153 0.82 14.53 -12.94
N LEU A 154 -0.26 14.55 -13.73
CA LEU A 154 -0.30 14.04 -15.11
C LEU A 154 0.74 14.70 -16.02
N ASP A 155 1.14 15.93 -15.72
CA ASP A 155 2.23 16.64 -16.40
C ASP A 155 3.59 15.91 -16.33
N MET A 156 3.74 14.93 -15.42
CA MET A 156 4.95 14.13 -15.27
C MET A 156 5.00 12.88 -16.20
N GLY A 157 4.08 12.74 -17.15
CA GLY A 157 4.23 11.82 -18.29
C GLY A 157 3.73 10.39 -18.05
N ILE A 158 2.95 10.16 -16.99
CA ILE A 158 2.46 8.83 -16.63
C ILE A 158 1.47 8.28 -17.67
N GLN A 159 0.65 9.14 -18.27
CA GLN A 159 -0.34 8.74 -19.28
C GLN A 159 0.33 8.19 -20.55
N GLU A 160 1.44 8.78 -20.98
CA GLU A 160 2.23 8.31 -22.12
C GLU A 160 2.85 6.96 -21.80
N MET A 161 3.43 6.79 -20.60
CA MET A 161 4.00 5.50 -20.19
C MET A 161 2.97 4.38 -20.11
N ILE A 162 1.76 4.68 -19.63
CA ILE A 162 0.64 3.73 -19.63
C ILE A 162 0.25 3.39 -21.07
N ALA A 163 0.09 4.40 -21.94
CA ALA A 163 -0.30 4.20 -23.34
C ALA A 163 0.74 3.33 -24.08
N ASP A 164 2.02 3.62 -23.93
CA ASP A 164 3.12 2.88 -24.54
C ASP A 164 3.13 1.41 -24.10
N GLU A 165 2.94 1.15 -22.81
CA GLU A 165 2.90 -0.22 -22.29
C GLU A 165 1.65 -0.98 -22.77
N VAL A 166 0.51 -0.30 -22.91
CA VAL A 166 -0.71 -0.89 -23.51
C VAL A 166 -0.46 -1.26 -24.97
N ILE A 167 0.07 -0.33 -25.77
CA ILE A 167 0.38 -0.57 -27.20
C ILE A 167 1.31 -1.76 -27.33
N LYS A 168 2.43 -1.76 -26.59
CA LYS A 168 3.41 -2.85 -26.58
C LYS A 168 2.78 -4.20 -26.27
N ARG A 169 1.89 -4.28 -25.26
CA ARG A 169 1.21 -5.54 -24.89
C ARG A 169 0.22 -6.00 -25.96
N VAL A 170 -0.48 -5.08 -26.61
CA VAL A 170 -1.41 -5.39 -27.70
C VAL A 170 -0.66 -5.87 -28.93
N GLU A 171 0.40 -5.20 -29.34
CA GLU A 171 1.24 -5.60 -30.47
C GLU A 171 1.86 -6.98 -30.25
N ALA A 172 2.43 -7.24 -29.07
CA ALA A 172 3.02 -8.54 -28.72
C ALA A 172 1.99 -9.69 -28.70
N LYS A 173 0.70 -9.40 -28.53
CA LYS A 173 -0.37 -10.42 -28.58
C LYS A 173 -0.85 -10.71 -30.01
N ASN A 174 -0.68 -9.75 -30.91
CA ASN A 174 -1.10 -9.86 -32.32
C ASN A 174 0.05 -10.17 -33.29
N SER A 175 1.28 -10.32 -32.76
CA SER A 175 2.47 -10.79 -33.48
C SER A 175 2.57 -12.31 -33.40
#